data_AF-A0A3D3SX55-F1
#
_entry.id   AF-A0A3D3SX55-F1
#
_cell.length_a   1.000
_cell.length_b   1.000
_cell.length_c   1.000
_cell.angle_alpha   90.00
_cell.angle_beta   90.00
_cell.angle_gamma   90.00
#
_symmetry.space_group_name_H-M   'P 1'
#
loop_
_entity.id
_entity.type
_entity.pdbx_description
1 polymer ?
#
loop_
_entity_poly.entity_id
_entity_poly.type
_entity_poly.pdbx_seq_one_letter_code
_entity_poly.pdbx_strand_id
1 'polypeptide(L)'
;MKLGTFMMPLHPPSRKPFETLAEDREAVILADQLGYSEAYVGEHVTDLAENVTHCLMFLSSLAYSTKQIMLGSGTINVPNSHPAAIAAQVA
;
A
#
# COMPACT_ATOMS: atom_id res chain seq x y z
N MET A 1 -17.41 -13.56 9.29
CA MET A 1 -17.21 -12.44 8.34
C MET A 1 -15.71 -12.15 8.29
N LYS A 2 -15.14 -11.88 7.11
CA LYS A 2 -13.73 -11.46 6.97
C LYS A 2 -13.68 -9.94 6.76
N LEU A 3 -12.75 -9.25 7.40
CA LEU A 3 -12.60 -7.80 7.32
C LEU A 3 -11.35 -7.46 6.50
N GLY A 4 -11.49 -6.57 5.52
CA GLY A 4 -10.40 -5.98 4.77
C GLY A 4 -10.21 -4.51 5.14
N THR A 5 -9.00 -3.98 4.91
CA THR A 5 -8.70 -2.55 5.04
C THR A 5 -8.26 -1.98 3.69
N PHE A 6 -8.63 -0.73 3.43
CA PHE A 6 -8.18 0.05 2.27
C PHE A 6 -7.49 1.32 2.77
N MET A 7 -6.26 1.54 2.33
CA MET A 7 -5.43 2.65 2.77
C MET A 7 -5.50 3.79 1.76
N MET A 8 -6.29 4.79 2.13
CA MET A 8 -6.39 6.12 1.50
C MET A 8 -5.98 7.13 2.58
N PRO A 9 -4.66 7.31 2.81
CA PRO A 9 -4.22 7.78 4.11
C PRO A 9 -4.44 9.29 4.34
N LEU A 10 -4.64 10.07 3.26
CA LEU A 10 -5.04 11.48 3.30
C LEU A 10 -4.20 12.32 4.29
N HIS A 11 -2.89 12.09 4.29
CA HIS A 11 -1.99 12.79 5.19
C HIS A 11 -2.01 14.30 4.91
N PRO A 12 -1.85 15.17 5.94
CA PRO A 12 -1.70 16.60 5.68
C PRO A 12 -0.52 16.87 4.72
N PRO A 13 -0.70 17.64 3.63
CA PRO A 13 0.35 17.85 2.61
C PRO A 13 1.67 18.46 3.11
N SER A 14 1.67 19.07 4.30
CA SER A 14 2.87 19.64 4.93
C SER A 14 3.76 18.60 5.61
N ARG A 15 3.30 17.35 5.76
CA ARG A 15 4.05 16.28 6.42
C ARG A 15 5.16 15.74 5.53
N LYS A 16 6.22 15.25 6.16
CA LYS A 16 7.36 14.69 5.42
C LYS A 16 7.00 13.29 4.90
N PRO A 17 7.24 12.97 3.62
CA PRO A 17 6.83 11.69 3.04
C PRO A 17 7.35 10.44 3.76
N PHE A 18 8.56 10.47 4.33
CA PHE A 18 9.08 9.30 5.04
C PHE A 18 8.33 9.01 6.35
N GLU A 19 7.79 10.03 7.01
CA GLU A 19 7.02 9.87 8.25
C GLU A 19 5.67 9.23 7.94
N THR A 20 5.00 9.71 6.89
CA THR A 20 3.69 9.20 6.47
C THR A 20 3.78 7.77 5.95
N LEU A 21 4.80 7.45 5.14
CA LEU A 21 5.03 6.08 4.66
C LEU A 21 5.37 5.11 5.81
N ALA A 22 6.05 5.58 6.86
CA ALA A 22 6.29 4.76 8.05
C ALA A 22 5.00 4.49 8.81
N GLU A 23 4.15 5.50 9.02
CA GLU A 23 2.85 5.34 9.65
C GLU A 23 1.92 4.42 8.86
N ASP A 24 1.89 4.56 7.55
CA ASP A 24 1.13 3.69 6.64
C ASP A 24 1.56 2.22 6.78
N ARG A 25 2.87 1.96 6.94
CA ARG A 25 3.37 0.60 7.20
C ARG A 25 2.87 0.06 8.53
N GLU A 26 2.96 0.85 9.60
CA GLU A 26 2.51 0.45 10.93
C GLU A 26 0.99 0.19 10.94
N ALA A 27 0.20 0.93 10.16
CA ALA A 27 -1.23 0.68 10.02
C ALA A 27 -1.53 -0.70 9.42
N VAL A 28 -0.79 -1.13 8.39
CA VAL A 28 -0.97 -2.46 7.79
C VAL A 28 -0.48 -3.57 8.72
N ILE A 29 0.64 -3.36 9.42
CA ILE A 29 1.16 -4.31 10.42
C ILE A 29 0.17 -4.49 11.57
N LEU A 30 -0.44 -3.38 12.03
CA LEU A 30 -1.49 -3.44 13.05
C LEU A 30 -2.72 -4.17 12.54
N ALA A 31 -3.14 -3.95 11.28
CA ALA A 31 -4.26 -4.67 10.68
C ALA A 31 -4.01 -6.20 10.65
N ASP A 32 -2.79 -6.63 10.32
CA ASP A 32 -2.37 -8.04 10.40
C ASP A 32 -2.52 -8.60 11.83
N GLN A 33 -2.02 -7.86 12.83
CA GLN A 33 -2.10 -8.25 14.24
C GLN A 33 -3.54 -8.32 14.76
N LEU A 34 -4.42 -7.44 14.26
CA LEU A 34 -5.85 -7.41 14.60
C LEU A 34 -6.67 -8.48 13.86
N GLY A 35 -6.06 -9.25 12.95
CA GLY A 35 -6.72 -10.35 12.25
C GLY A 35 -7.55 -9.93 11.04
N TYR A 36 -7.23 -8.79 10.41
CA TYR A 36 -7.78 -8.44 9.10
C TYR A 36 -7.29 -9.45 8.06
N SER A 37 -8.14 -9.78 7.09
CA SER A 37 -7.81 -10.76 6.04
C SER A 37 -7.02 -10.15 4.89
N GLU A 38 -7.26 -8.88 4.59
CA GLU A 38 -6.74 -8.21 3.39
C GLU A 38 -6.40 -6.75 3.71
N ALA A 39 -5.29 -6.25 3.14
CA ALA A 39 -4.93 -4.84 3.13
C ALA A 39 -4.64 -4.39 1.70
N TYR A 40 -5.37 -3.36 1.28
CA TYR A 40 -5.25 -2.74 -0.04
C TYR A 40 -4.67 -1.34 0.08
N VAL A 41 -3.78 -0.97 -0.85
CA VAL A 41 -3.15 0.37 -0.89
C VAL A 41 -3.41 1.02 -2.24
N GLY A 42 -3.77 2.30 -2.24
CA GLY A 42 -3.95 3.12 -3.45
C GLY A 42 -2.64 3.68 -4.00
N GLU A 43 -2.60 3.97 -5.30
CA GLU A 43 -1.43 4.51 -6.01
C GLU A 43 -1.69 5.91 -6.56
N HIS A 44 -0.94 6.91 -6.07
CA HIS A 44 -1.02 8.26 -6.60
C HIS A 44 0.37 8.85 -6.84
N VAL A 45 0.60 9.30 -8.08
CA VAL A 45 1.90 9.84 -8.51
C VAL A 45 2.00 11.35 -8.24
N THR A 46 0.86 12.05 -8.22
CA THR A 46 0.81 13.52 -8.17
C THR A 46 0.18 14.07 -6.89
N ASP A 47 -0.32 13.21 -5.99
CA ASP A 47 -1.00 13.62 -4.77
C ASP A 47 0.00 13.74 -3.59
N LEU A 48 -0.09 14.84 -2.84
CA LEU A 48 0.77 15.07 -1.67
C LEU A 48 0.22 14.40 -0.40
N ALA A 49 -1.09 14.23 -0.31
CA ALA A 49 -1.76 13.62 0.84
C ALA A 49 -1.76 12.08 0.75
N GLU A 50 -1.81 11.56 -0.47
CA GLU A 50 -1.81 10.12 -0.74
C GLU A 50 -0.51 9.70 -1.43
N ASN A 51 0.61 9.76 -0.70
CA ASN A 51 1.93 9.78 -1.31
C ASN A 51 2.58 8.39 -1.59
N VAL A 52 1.77 7.33 -1.65
CA VAL A 52 2.24 6.03 -2.16
C VAL A 52 2.22 6.06 -3.69
N THR A 53 3.40 6.20 -4.28
CA THR A 53 3.55 6.36 -5.74
C THR A 53 3.67 5.05 -6.51
N HIS A 54 3.94 3.93 -5.82
CA HIS A 54 4.02 2.60 -6.44
C HIS A 54 3.57 1.51 -5.45
N CYS A 55 2.34 1.02 -5.59
CA CYS A 55 1.71 0.12 -4.62
C CYS A 55 2.53 -1.13 -4.34
N LEU A 56 3.01 -1.81 -5.38
CA LEU A 56 3.74 -3.07 -5.22
C LEU A 56 5.07 -2.89 -4.48
N MET A 57 5.73 -1.75 -4.63
CA MET A 57 6.98 -1.47 -3.91
C MET A 57 6.71 -1.14 -2.44
N PHE A 58 5.63 -0.41 -2.16
CA PHE A 58 5.21 -0.17 -0.78
C PHE A 58 4.80 -1.50 -0.10
N LEU A 59 3.97 -2.31 -0.75
CA LEU A 59 3.52 -3.60 -0.22
C LEU A 59 4.67 -4.61 -0.05
N SER A 60 5.65 -4.63 -0.95
CA SER A 60 6.81 -5.53 -0.81
C SER A 60 7.63 -5.22 0.44
N SER A 61 7.66 -3.95 0.88
CA SER A 61 8.29 -3.56 2.14
C SER A 61 7.60 -4.19 3.37
N LEU A 62 6.33 -4.57 3.27
CA LEU A 62 5.53 -5.17 4.34
C LEU A 62 5.58 -6.70 4.37
N ALA A 63 6.01 -7.35 3.27
CA ALA A 63 5.91 -8.80 3.08
C ALA A 63 6.54 -9.64 4.20
N TYR A 64 7.62 -9.15 4.82
CA TYR A 64 8.28 -9.85 5.94
C TYR A 64 7.82 -9.39 7.33
N SER A 65 7.14 -8.25 7.39
CA SER A 65 6.63 -7.64 8.62
C SER A 65 5.23 -8.14 8.99
N THR A 66 4.46 -8.62 8.01
CA THR A 66 3.17 -9.26 8.22
C THR A 66 3.29 -10.79 8.20
N LYS A 67 2.29 -11.49 8.73
CA LYS A 67 2.27 -12.95 8.83
C LYS A 67 1.07 -13.59 8.15
N GLN A 68 -0.10 -12.96 8.16
CA GLN A 68 -1.35 -13.62 7.80
C GLN A 68 -2.21 -12.81 6.83
N ILE A 69 -2.13 -11.48 6.86
CA ILE A 69 -2.88 -10.59 5.99
C ILE A 69 -2.43 -10.72 4.54
N MET A 70 -3.38 -10.77 3.62
CA MET A 70 -3.14 -10.67 2.18
C MET A 70 -2.84 -9.22 1.82
N LEU A 71 -1.76 -8.99 1.09
CA LEU A 71 -1.36 -7.68 0.59
C LEU A 71 -1.83 -7.51 -0.86
N GLY A 72 -2.56 -6.44 -1.15
CA GLY A 72 -3.12 -6.18 -2.49
C GLY A 72 -2.99 -4.72 -2.92
N SER A 73 -2.94 -4.48 -4.23
CA SER A 73 -3.06 -3.13 -4.78
C SER A 73 -4.53 -2.74 -4.97
N GLY A 74 -4.85 -1.47 -4.75
CA GLY A 74 -6.18 -0.90 -4.97
C GLY A 74 -6.11 0.51 -5.55
N THR A 75 -5.39 0.76 -6.65
CA THR A 75 -5.03 -0.18 -7.72
C THR A 75 -3.59 0.05 -8.21
N ILE A 76 -3.16 -0.72 -9.23
CA ILE A 76 -2.02 -0.33 -10.08
C ILE A 76 -2.57 0.51 -11.22
N ASN A 77 -1.94 1.64 -11.52
CA ASN A 77 -2.30 2.46 -12.67
C ASN A 77 -1.73 1.84 -13.96
N VAL A 78 -2.37 0.77 -14.46
CA VAL A 78 -1.89 -0.03 -15.60
C VAL A 78 -1.50 0.81 -16.84
N PRO A 79 -2.21 1.87 -17.23
CA PRO A 79 -1.82 2.70 -18.39
C PRO A 79 -0.48 3.44 -18.23
N ASN A 80 0.05 3.57 -17.00
CA ASN A 80 1.24 4.36 -16.71
C ASN A 80 2.55 3.58 -16.84
N SER A 81 2.51 2.28 -17.13
CA SER A 81 3.70 1.42 -17.20
C SER A 81 3.58 0.36 -18.30
N HIS A 82 4.73 -0.15 -18.74
CA HIS A 82 4.74 -1.22 -19.74
C HIS A 82 4.12 -2.50 -19.14
N PRO A 83 3.19 -3.19 -19.83
CA PRO A 83 2.47 -4.33 -19.26
C PRO A 83 3.38 -5.49 -18.85
N ALA A 84 4.48 -5.74 -19.59
CA ALA A 84 5.47 -6.75 -19.19
C ALA A 84 6.22 -6.39 -17.89
N ALA A 85 6.42 -5.09 -17.61
CA ALA A 85 7.04 -4.65 -16.37
C ALA A 85 6.08 -4.85 -15.19
N ILE A 86 4.80 -4.50 -15.36
CA ILE A 86 3.75 -4.75 -14.36
C ILE A 86 3.68 -6.24 -14.05
N ALA A 87 3.62 -7.09 -15.08
CA ALA A 87 3.58 -8.54 -14.91
C ALA A 87 4.80 -9.07 -14.12
N ALA A 88 5.99 -8.56 -14.42
CA ALA A 88 7.22 -8.95 -13.72
C ALA A 88 7.28 -8.46 -12.26
N GLN A 89 6.65 -7.32 -11.93
CA GLN A 89 6.61 -6.78 -10.57
C GLN A 89 5.57 -7.48 -9.68
N VAL A 90 4.51 -8.03 -10.27
CA VAL A 90 3.46 -8.77 -9.55
C VAL A 90 3.88 -10.20 -9.22
N ALA A 91 4.75 -10.79 -10.05
CA ALA A 91 5.22 -12.18 -9.92
C ALA A 91 6.19 -12.38 -8.74
#